data_AF-A0A9Q3HFW9-F1
#
_entry.id   AF-A0A9Q3HFW9-F1
#
_cell.length_a   1.000
_cell.length_b   1.000
_cell.length_c   1.000
_cell.angle_alpha   90.00
_cell.angle_beta   90.00
_cell.angle_gamma   90.00
#
_symmetry.space_group_name_H-M   'P 1'
#
loop_
_entity.id
_entity.type
_entity.pdbx_description
1 polymer ?
#
loop_
_entity_poly.entity_id
_entity_poly.type
_entity_poly.pdbx_seq_one_letter_code
_entity_poly.pdbx_strand_id
1 'polypeptide(L)'
;MISSVKDTYRDEFMDNQLVEAQINPSLSLKMRYDLIDRLYTYNNAFASDNEPLGAIKGHEVDITLNIDRTYPPLLRRPAYPASPRGREALEKHIQELIQLGVLRKVGHNEEVEVTTPVIIAWNNDKSRIIGDF
;
A
#
# COMPACT_ATOMS: atom_id res chain seq x y z
N MET A 1 10.25 38.13 0.65
CA MET A 1 8.90 37.55 0.50
C MET A 1 8.92 36.05 0.19
N ILE A 2 9.84 35.53 -0.63
CA ILE A 2 9.88 34.10 -0.99
C ILE A 2 10.37 33.18 0.17
N SER A 3 11.23 33.68 1.08
CA SER A 3 11.72 32.88 2.22
C SER A 3 10.61 32.58 3.23
N SER A 4 9.82 33.60 3.60
CA SER A 4 8.73 33.49 4.56
C SER A 4 7.68 32.44 4.18
N VAL A 5 7.47 32.20 2.89
CA VAL A 5 6.49 31.22 2.40
C VAL A 5 7.03 29.79 2.51
N LYS A 6 8.34 29.59 2.27
CA LYS A 6 8.99 28.27 2.42
C LYS A 6 9.03 27.82 3.89
N ASP A 7 9.24 28.76 4.81
CA ASP A 7 9.26 28.46 6.24
C ASP A 7 7.88 27.98 6.72
N THR A 8 6.79 28.59 6.23
CA THR A 8 5.42 28.17 6.57
C THR A 8 5.10 26.72 6.18
N TYR A 9 5.46 26.30 4.96
CA TYR A 9 5.21 24.92 4.51
C TYR A 9 6.07 23.87 5.25
N ARG A 10 7.25 24.27 5.72
CA ARG A 10 8.12 23.40 6.50
C ARG A 10 7.57 23.20 7.91
N ASP A 11 7.04 24.25 8.52
CA ASP A 11 6.39 24.18 9.83
C ASP A 11 5.12 23.31 9.75
N GLU A 12 4.30 23.48 8.71
CA GLU A 12 3.15 22.60 8.45
C GLU A 12 3.56 21.13 8.23
N PHE A 13 4.70 20.87 7.56
CA PHE A 13 5.21 19.51 7.43
C PHE A 13 5.60 18.90 8.78
N MET A 14 6.22 19.68 9.67
CA MET A 14 6.54 19.19 11.01
C MET A 14 5.29 18.91 11.83
N ASP A 15 4.32 19.82 11.79
CA ASP A 15 3.09 19.78 12.58
C ASP A 15 2.05 18.79 12.07
N ASN A 16 2.19 18.29 10.84
CA ASN A 16 1.26 17.29 10.30
C ASN A 16 1.91 15.91 10.11
N GLN A 17 3.15 15.85 9.60
CA GLN A 17 3.79 14.58 9.20
C GLN A 17 4.80 14.06 10.23
N LEU A 18 5.37 14.93 11.07
CA LEU A 18 6.40 14.53 12.04
C LEU A 18 5.95 14.59 13.51
N VAL A 19 4.67 14.87 13.79
CA VAL A 19 4.15 14.95 15.16
C VAL A 19 4.38 13.67 15.95
N GLU A 20 4.11 12.53 15.32
CA GLU A 20 4.29 11.21 15.92
C GLU A 20 5.69 10.63 15.69
N ALA A 21 6.58 11.38 15.01
CA ALA A 21 7.90 10.90 14.68
C ALA A 21 8.77 10.80 15.94
N GLN A 22 9.26 9.59 16.21
CA GLN A 22 10.20 9.35 17.30
C GLN A 22 11.63 9.70 16.86
N ILE A 23 11.96 10.98 16.91
CA ILE A 23 13.31 11.47 16.65
C ILE A 23 14.19 11.22 17.88
N ASN A 24 15.39 10.65 17.67
CA ASN A 24 16.32 10.36 18.74
C ASN A 24 16.65 11.63 19.57
N PRO A 25 16.40 11.64 20.89
CA PRO A 25 16.59 12.82 21.74
C PRO A 25 18.06 13.19 21.93
N SER A 26 19.00 12.28 21.67
CA SER A 26 20.44 12.55 21.77
C SER A 26 21.01 13.35 20.59
N LEU A 27 20.20 13.65 19.56
CA LEU A 27 20.64 14.47 18.43
C LEU A 27 20.87 15.92 18.87
N SER A 28 22.00 16.49 18.46
CA SER A 28 22.22 17.93 18.62
C SER A 28 21.18 18.73 17.82
N LEU A 29 20.95 19.97 18.24
CA LEU A 29 19.99 20.87 17.59
C LEU A 29 20.26 20.98 16.08
N LYS A 30 21.55 21.12 15.71
CA LYS A 30 21.98 21.19 14.30
C LYS A 30 21.62 19.91 13.53
N MET A 31 21.93 18.74 14.09
CA MET A 31 21.63 17.46 13.43
C MET A 31 20.13 17.25 13.24
N ARG A 32 19.33 17.70 14.22
CA ARG A 32 17.87 17.64 14.13
C ARG A 32 17.34 18.55 13.02
N TYR A 33 17.86 19.77 12.91
CA TYR A 33 17.54 20.68 11.80
C TYR A 33 17.92 20.07 10.45
N ASP A 34 19.13 19.53 10.31
CA ASP A 34 19.60 18.91 9.07
C ASP A 34 18.75 17.68 8.68
N LEU A 35 18.30 16.89 9.66
CA LEU A 35 17.41 15.76 9.44
C LEU A 35 16.05 16.21 8.90
N ILE A 36 15.40 17.16 9.57
CA ILE A 36 14.10 17.70 9.16
C ILE A 36 14.22 18.32 7.76
N ASP A 37 15.31 19.04 7.50
CA ASP A 37 15.55 19.67 6.20
C ASP A 37 15.64 18.64 5.07
N ARG A 38 16.33 17.51 5.31
CA ARG A 38 16.39 16.41 4.35
C ARG A 38 15.05 15.72 4.16
N LEU A 39 14.33 15.43 5.25
CA LEU A 39 13.01 14.79 5.19
C LEU A 39 12.01 15.64 4.41
N TYR A 40 12.04 16.97 4.64
CA TYR A 40 11.22 17.91 3.89
C TYR A 40 11.63 18.00 2.41
N THR A 41 12.93 18.15 2.15
CA THR A 41 13.47 18.28 0.78
C THR A 41 13.16 17.05 -0.09
N TYR A 42 13.18 15.86 0.50
CA TYR A 42 12.94 14.60 -0.19
C TYR A 42 11.61 13.94 0.23
N ASN A 43 10.62 14.71 0.66
CA ASN A 43 9.37 14.18 1.21
C ASN A 43 8.65 13.20 0.26
N ASN A 44 8.67 13.47 -1.04
CA ASN A 44 8.07 12.61 -2.08
C ASN A 44 8.77 11.26 -2.26
N ALA A 45 9.96 11.07 -1.68
CA ALA A 45 10.64 9.77 -1.69
C ALA A 45 10.14 8.83 -0.59
N PHE A 46 9.33 9.34 0.35
CA PHE A 46 8.76 8.57 1.45
C PHE A 46 7.26 8.38 1.22
N ALA A 47 6.72 7.28 1.73
CA ALA A 47 5.27 7.08 1.77
C ALA A 47 4.65 8.10 2.73
N SER A 48 3.51 8.67 2.34
CA SER A 48 2.70 9.57 3.18
C SER A 48 1.27 9.03 3.33
N ASP A 49 0.47 9.64 4.20
CA ASP A 49 -0.94 9.24 4.37
C ASP A 49 -1.76 9.42 3.09
N ASN A 50 -1.39 10.40 2.25
CA ASN A 50 -2.07 10.69 0.98
C ASN A 50 -1.52 9.86 -0.18
N GLU A 51 -0.22 9.54 -0.14
CA GLU A 51 0.48 8.74 -1.15
C GLU A 51 1.23 7.59 -0.47
N PRO A 52 0.51 6.58 0.05
CA PRO A 52 1.11 5.47 0.80
C PRO A 52 1.83 4.47 -0.11
N LEU A 53 1.54 4.48 -1.41
CA LEU A 53 2.10 3.57 -2.41
C LEU A 53 2.69 4.37 -3.57
N GLY A 54 3.93 4.04 -3.93
CA GLY A 54 4.57 4.55 -5.14
C GLY A 54 4.00 3.86 -6.38
N ALA A 55 2.92 4.40 -6.94
CA ALA A 55 2.37 3.92 -8.21
C ALA A 55 2.98 4.69 -9.37
N ILE A 56 3.93 4.07 -10.09
CA ILE A 56 4.50 4.67 -11.30
C ILE A 56 3.50 4.47 -12.45
N LYS A 57 2.78 5.52 -12.82
CA LYS A 57 1.84 5.52 -13.96
C LYS A 57 2.62 5.34 -15.28
N GLY A 58 2.09 4.55 -16.22
CA GLY A 58 2.71 4.34 -17.54
C GLY A 58 3.74 3.20 -17.61
N HIS A 59 3.86 2.42 -16.53
CA HIS A 59 4.70 1.22 -16.47
C HIS A 59 3.83 -0.03 -16.24
N GLU A 60 2.70 -0.10 -16.93
CA GLU A 60 1.83 -1.26 -16.92
C GLU A 60 2.60 -2.48 -17.49
N VAL A 61 2.41 -3.65 -16.87
CA VAL A 61 3.11 -4.88 -17.24
C VAL A 61 2.15 -5.81 -17.96
N ASP A 62 2.50 -6.17 -19.19
CA ASP A 62 1.81 -7.22 -19.94
C ASP A 62 2.39 -8.59 -19.57
N ILE A 63 1.58 -9.41 -18.89
CA ILE A 63 1.96 -10.77 -18.49
C ILE A 63 1.33 -11.78 -19.46
N THR A 64 2.15 -12.41 -20.30
CA THR A 64 1.70 -13.48 -21.20
C THR A 64 1.70 -14.83 -20.49
N LEU A 65 0.58 -15.56 -20.54
CA LEU A 65 0.46 -16.88 -19.93
C LEU A 65 0.91 -17.98 -20.90
N ASN A 66 1.81 -18.86 -20.43
CA ASN A 66 2.16 -20.09 -21.14
C ASN A 66 1.10 -21.16 -20.85
N ILE A 67 0.02 -21.18 -21.62
CA ILE A 67 -1.10 -22.12 -21.50
C ILE A 67 -0.96 -23.35 -22.42
N ASP A 68 0.19 -23.49 -23.08
CA ASP A 68 0.46 -24.59 -23.99
C ASP A 68 0.66 -25.93 -23.26
N ARG A 69 0.40 -27.00 -24.00
CA ARG A 69 0.44 -28.41 -23.56
C ARG A 69 1.80 -28.80 -22.94
N THR A 70 1.87 -29.78 -22.03
CA THR A 70 0.92 -30.90 -21.83
C THR A 70 -0.14 -30.73 -20.76
N TYR A 71 -0.04 -29.76 -19.85
CA TYR A 71 -1.02 -29.54 -18.78
C TYR A 71 -1.19 -28.04 -18.51
N PRO A 72 -2.20 -27.38 -19.11
CA PRO A 72 -2.46 -25.98 -18.82
C PRO A 72 -2.78 -25.81 -17.32
N PRO A 73 -2.31 -24.72 -16.68
CA PRO A 73 -2.61 -24.45 -15.28
C PRO A 73 -4.12 -24.25 -15.08
N LEU A 74 -4.64 -24.70 -13.94
CA LEU A 74 -6.03 -24.47 -13.58
C LEU A 74 -6.24 -22.98 -13.29
N LEU A 75 -6.84 -22.26 -14.25
CA LEU A 75 -7.01 -20.81 -14.20
C LEU A 75 -8.13 -20.37 -13.25
N ARG A 76 -9.18 -21.18 -13.06
CA ARG A 76 -10.33 -20.82 -12.22
C ARG A 76 -10.43 -21.75 -11.02
N ARG A 77 -10.08 -21.24 -9.85
CA ARG A 77 -10.24 -21.92 -8.56
C ARG A 77 -11.33 -21.24 -7.73
N PRO A 78 -12.23 -22.01 -7.09
CA PRO A 78 -13.26 -21.45 -6.21
C PRO A 78 -12.64 -20.91 -4.92
N ALA A 79 -13.31 -19.93 -4.31
CA ALA A 79 -12.90 -19.43 -3.00
C ALA A 79 -13.05 -20.50 -1.92
N TYR A 80 -12.09 -20.56 -0.99
CA TYR A 80 -12.22 -21.39 0.20
C TYR A 80 -13.30 -20.83 1.14
N PRO A 81 -14.03 -21.69 1.87
CA PRO A 81 -14.96 -21.23 2.89
C PRO A 81 -14.18 -20.52 4.00
N ALA A 82 -14.57 -19.29 4.31
CA ALA A 82 -13.99 -18.51 5.40
C ALA A 82 -14.89 -18.54 6.65
N SER A 83 -14.25 -18.59 7.83
CA SER A 83 -14.94 -18.42 9.11
C SER A 83 -15.48 -16.98 9.27
N PRO A 84 -16.43 -16.70 10.18
CA PRO A 84 -16.93 -15.34 10.41
C PRO A 84 -15.81 -14.33 10.67
N ARG A 85 -14.88 -14.66 11.59
CA ARG A 85 -13.67 -13.85 11.88
C ARG A 85 -12.80 -13.66 10.64
N GLY A 86 -12.67 -14.69 9.80
CA GLY A 86 -11.92 -14.63 8.54
C GLY A 86 -12.57 -13.69 7.52
N ARG A 87 -13.90 -13.72 7.39
CA ARG A 87 -14.65 -12.85 6.49
C ARG A 87 -14.53 -11.38 6.89
N GLU A 88 -14.70 -11.06 8.18
CA GLU A 88 -14.55 -9.70 8.69
C GLU A 88 -13.14 -9.15 8.44
N ALA A 89 -12.11 -9.96 8.67
CA ALA A 89 -10.73 -9.58 8.38
C ALA A 89 -10.50 -9.37 6.87
N LEU A 90 -10.99 -10.28 6.03
CA LEU A 90 -10.90 -10.17 4.57
C LEU A 90 -11.57 -8.89 4.08
N GLU A 91 -12.79 -8.59 4.55
CA GLU A 91 -13.53 -7.40 4.17
C GLU A 91 -12.76 -6.14 4.50
N LYS A 92 -12.20 -6.04 5.72
CA LYS A 92 -11.35 -4.89 6.10
C LYS A 92 -10.16 -4.71 5.16
N HIS A 93 -9.41 -5.78 4.89
CA HIS A 93 -8.23 -5.71 4.00
C HIS A 93 -8.61 -5.38 2.56
N ILE A 94 -9.71 -5.95 2.05
CA ILE A 94 -10.20 -5.66 0.69
C ILE A 94 -10.62 -4.19 0.56
N GLN A 95 -11.34 -3.64 1.54
CA GLN A 95 -11.74 -2.23 1.52
C GLN A 95 -10.53 -1.30 1.55
N GLU A 96 -9.53 -1.59 2.39
CA GLU A 96 -8.28 -0.84 2.43
C GLU A 96 -7.56 -0.86 1.08
N LEU A 97 -7.41 -2.03 0.47
CA LEU A 97 -6.77 -2.16 -0.84
C LEU A 97 -7.55 -1.48 -1.99
N ILE A 98 -8.89 -1.39 -1.88
CA ILE A 98 -9.71 -0.62 -2.82
C ILE A 98 -9.46 0.88 -2.64
N GLN A 99 -9.43 1.37 -1.39
CA GLN A 99 -9.14 2.77 -1.10
C GLN A 99 -7.74 3.18 -1.57
N LEU A 100 -6.77 2.28 -1.45
CA LEU A 100 -5.40 2.46 -1.94
C LEU A 100 -5.27 2.34 -3.46
N GLY A 101 -6.34 2.00 -4.19
CA GLY A 101 -6.33 1.81 -5.64
C GLY A 101 -5.57 0.56 -6.11
N VAL A 102 -5.24 -0.37 -5.20
CA VAL A 102 -4.56 -1.63 -5.50
C VAL A 102 -5.54 -2.67 -6.05
N LEU A 103 -6.75 -2.73 -5.47
CA LEU A 103 -7.82 -3.58 -5.94
C LEU A 103 -8.94 -2.75 -6.56
N ARG A 104 -9.59 -3.31 -7.57
CA ARG A 104 -10.84 -2.78 -8.12
C ARG A 104 -11.89 -3.86 -8.22
N LYS A 105 -13.15 -3.46 -8.15
CA LYS A 105 -14.25 -4.34 -8.49
C LYS A 105 -14.27 -4.56 -10.00
N VAL A 106 -14.37 -5.83 -10.41
CA VAL A 106 -14.62 -6.19 -11.80
C VAL A 106 -16.10 -5.97 -12.12
N GLY A 107 -16.40 -5.28 -13.22
CA GLY A 107 -17.76 -4.98 -13.65
C GLY A 107 -18.52 -6.21 -14.13
N HIS A 108 -19.86 -6.16 -14.13
CA HIS A 108 -20.72 -7.27 -14.54
C HIS A 108 -20.49 -7.74 -15.99
N ASN A 109 -19.96 -6.87 -16.85
CA ASN A 109 -19.70 -7.15 -18.26
C ASN A 109 -18.22 -7.52 -18.54
N GLU A 110 -17.38 -7.57 -17.52
CA GLU A 110 -15.98 -7.94 -17.67
C GLU A 110 -15.81 -9.43 -17.39
N GLU A 111 -15.22 -10.17 -18.33
CA GLU A 111 -14.91 -11.57 -18.11
C GLU A 111 -13.64 -11.72 -17.26
N VAL A 112 -13.69 -12.61 -16.27
CA VAL A 112 -12.55 -12.98 -15.44
C VAL A 112 -12.06 -14.36 -15.87
N GLU A 113 -10.92 -14.39 -16.55
CA GLU A 113 -10.32 -15.65 -17.02
C GLU A 113 -9.66 -16.42 -15.87
N VAL A 114 -9.10 -15.72 -14.89
CA VAL A 114 -8.30 -16.28 -13.80
C VAL A 114 -8.90 -15.95 -12.44
N THR A 115 -9.13 -16.96 -11.59
CA THR A 115 -9.54 -16.78 -10.19
C THR A 115 -8.67 -17.62 -9.27
N THR A 116 -8.19 -16.98 -8.22
CA THR A 116 -7.35 -17.59 -7.19
C THR A 116 -8.01 -17.39 -5.82
N PRO A 117 -8.15 -18.45 -4.99
CA PRO A 117 -8.66 -18.30 -3.65
C PRO A 117 -7.71 -17.46 -2.82
N VAL A 118 -8.30 -16.76 -1.86
CA VAL A 118 -7.59 -15.91 -0.93
C VAL A 118 -7.82 -16.44 0.48
N ILE A 119 -6.76 -16.46 1.27
CA ILE A 119 -6.76 -16.87 2.67
C ILE A 119 -6.32 -15.73 3.58
N ILE A 120 -6.67 -15.84 4.87
CA ILE A 120 -6.14 -14.97 5.92
C ILE A 120 -5.16 -15.78 6.77
N ALA A 121 -3.95 -15.26 6.93
CA ALA A 121 -3.01 -15.72 7.94
C ALA A 121 -3.03 -14.77 9.15
N TRP A 122 -2.83 -15.33 10.34
CA TRP A 122 -2.78 -14.59 11.61
C TRP A 122 -1.39 -14.72 12.23
N ASN A 123 -0.85 -13.61 12.72
CA ASN A 123 0.38 -13.57 13.51
C ASN A 123 0.27 -12.47 14.56
N ASN A 124 0.40 -12.81 15.84
CA ASN A 124 0.26 -11.88 16.98
C ASN A 124 -0.97 -10.97 16.87
N ASP A 125 -2.14 -11.60 16.67
CA ASP A 125 -3.45 -10.97 16.45
C ASP A 125 -3.59 -10.04 15.24
N LYS A 126 -2.54 -9.93 14.41
CA LYS A 126 -2.58 -9.21 13.14
C LYS A 126 -2.90 -10.18 12.01
N SER A 127 -3.88 -9.83 11.19
CA SER A 127 -4.24 -10.60 9.99
C SER A 127 -3.53 -10.07 8.74
N ARG A 128 -3.31 -10.96 7.77
CA ARG A 128 -2.78 -10.66 6.44
C ARG A 128 -3.54 -11.46 5.38
N ILE A 129 -3.85 -10.80 4.26
CA ILE A 129 -4.46 -11.40 3.07
C ILE A 129 -3.37 -12.06 2.22
N ILE A 130 -3.61 -13.29 1.76
CA ILE A 130 -2.66 -14.08 0.97
C ILE A 130 -3.40 -14.72 -0.20
N GLY A 131 -2.91 -14.52 -1.42
CA GLY A 131 -3.38 -15.24 -2.60
C GLY A 131 -2.66 -16.58 -2.77
N ASP A 132 -3.39 -17.61 -3.17
CA ASP A 132 -2.91 -18.97 -3.42
C ASP A 132 -2.63 -19.20 -4.93
N PHE A 133 -1.62 -18.49 -5.44
CA PHE A 133 -1.26 -18.46 -6.87
C PHE A 133 -0.46 -19.70 -7.31
#